data_AF-A0A2U1N854-F1
#
_entry.id   AF-A0A2U1N854-F1
#
_cell.length_a   1.000
_cell.length_b   1.000
_cell.length_c   1.000
_cell.angle_alpha   90.00
_cell.angle_beta   90.00
_cell.angle_gamma   90.00
#
_symmetry.space_group_name_H-M   'P 1'
#
loop_
_entity.id
_entity.type
_entity.pdbx_description
1 polymer ?
#
loop_
_entity_poly.entity_id
_entity_poly.type
_entity_poly.pdbx_seq_one_letter_code
_entity_poly.pdbx_strand_id
1 'polypeptide(L)'
;MFLDPLAAKTIFESSLDITLIPLPMQRKVSVIPKILNRLQTKNTTPEAIFTQRLLMRLYRLQQKSHLYRHVDMFLGEILGALVVASDPNILKPTFEIEHLMVYAQGNISNDGEIIIDTNKTKGIKVLKDFNPVSCYDIFASNLIERKQSAVIGSLTSKKNFGVHRKNELVT
;
A
#
# COMPACT_ATOMS: atom_id res chain seq x y z
N MET A 1 -2.10 12.26 -8.35
CA MET A 1 -2.72 13.55 -8.70
C MET A 1 -1.95 14.22 -9.82
N PHE A 2 -0.76 14.80 -9.59
CA PHE A 2 0.02 15.48 -10.64
C PHE A 2 0.33 14.64 -11.90
N LEU A 3 0.61 13.34 -11.75
CA LEU A 3 0.95 12.47 -12.90
C LEU A 3 -0.21 12.27 -13.88
N ASP A 4 -1.45 12.27 -13.39
CA ASP A 4 -2.66 12.20 -14.20
C ASP A 4 -3.80 12.94 -13.49
N PRO A 5 -3.86 14.28 -13.67
CA PRO A 5 -4.86 15.13 -13.02
C PRO A 5 -6.28 14.82 -13.50
N LEU A 6 -6.43 14.44 -14.77
CA LEU A 6 -7.73 14.15 -15.37
C LEU A 6 -8.32 12.87 -14.76
N ALA A 7 -7.54 11.79 -14.68
CA ALA A 7 -7.99 10.55 -14.03
C ALA A 7 -8.33 10.79 -12.54
N ALA A 8 -7.50 11.57 -11.84
CA ALA A 8 -7.77 11.94 -10.45
C ALA A 8 -9.10 12.71 -10.31
N LYS A 9 -9.36 13.69 -11.17
CA LYS A 9 -10.61 14.44 -11.20
C LYS A 9 -11.80 13.51 -11.48
N THR A 10 -11.69 12.63 -12.47
CA THR A 10 -12.73 11.63 -12.80
C THR A 10 -13.06 10.75 -11.60
N ILE A 11 -12.07 10.30 -10.84
CA ILE A 11 -12.31 9.52 -9.61
C ILE A 11 -13.04 10.39 -8.58
N PHE A 12 -12.57 11.60 -8.31
CA PHE A 12 -13.19 12.49 -7.31
C PHE A 12 -14.64 12.81 -7.63
N GLU A 13 -14.99 12.93 -8.91
CA GLU A 13 -16.34 13.23 -9.41
C GLU A 13 -17.23 12.00 -9.64
N SER A 14 -16.66 10.78 -9.51
CA SER A 14 -17.42 9.53 -9.64
C SER A 14 -18.40 9.32 -8.48
N SER A 15 -19.22 8.26 -8.54
CA SER A 15 -20.08 7.84 -7.44
C SER A 15 -19.37 6.95 -6.40
N LEU A 16 -18.05 6.71 -6.52
CA LEU A 16 -17.32 5.82 -5.63
C LEU A 16 -17.11 6.42 -4.23
N ASP A 17 -17.16 5.57 -3.22
CA ASP A 17 -16.75 5.90 -1.86
C ASP A 17 -15.23 6.00 -1.79
N ILE A 18 -14.72 7.22 -1.59
CA ILE A 18 -13.29 7.51 -1.62
C ILE A 18 -12.81 7.83 -0.23
N THR A 19 -11.73 7.15 0.17
CA THR A 19 -10.92 7.52 1.32
C THR A 19 -9.61 8.14 0.84
N LEU A 20 -9.41 9.43 1.09
CA LEU A 20 -8.18 10.15 0.78
C LEU A 20 -7.19 10.05 1.95
N ILE A 21 -5.98 9.57 1.65
CA ILE A 21 -4.85 9.59 2.57
C ILE A 21 -3.94 10.76 2.17
N PRO A 22 -4.05 11.94 2.82
CA PRO A 22 -3.38 13.14 2.33
C PRO A 22 -1.89 13.12 2.68
N LEU A 23 -1.09 13.92 1.96
CA LEU A 23 0.36 14.00 2.11
C LEU A 23 0.82 14.25 3.56
N PRO A 24 0.18 15.14 4.36
CA PRO A 24 0.56 15.32 5.76
C PRO A 24 0.46 14.03 6.59
N MET A 25 -0.52 13.15 6.29
CA MET A 25 -0.65 11.87 6.97
C MET A 25 0.40 10.86 6.49
N GLN A 26 0.68 10.81 5.19
CA GLN A 26 1.74 9.96 4.65
C GLN A 26 3.12 10.31 5.25
N ARG A 27 3.40 11.60 5.47
CA ARG A 27 4.65 12.06 6.10
C ARG A 27 4.80 11.64 7.56
N LYS A 28 3.70 11.31 8.27
CA LYS A 28 3.76 10.79 9.65
C LYS A 28 4.33 9.37 9.72
N VAL A 29 4.26 8.58 8.64
CA VAL A 29 4.82 7.20 8.58
C VAL A 29 6.24 7.11 8.02
N SER A 30 6.83 8.22 7.60
CA SER A 30 8.16 8.29 6.97
C SER A 30 9.32 7.98 7.95
N VAL A 31 9.36 6.76 8.50
CA VAL A 31 10.32 6.33 9.52
C VAL A 31 10.86 4.93 9.23
N ILE A 32 11.62 4.80 8.13
CA ILE A 32 12.24 3.54 7.69
C ILE A 32 13.05 2.83 8.80
N PRO A 33 13.86 3.51 9.64
CA PRO A 33 14.66 2.83 10.66
C PRO A 33 13.84 2.01 11.68
N LYS A 34 12.64 2.47 12.03
CA LYS A 34 11.78 1.76 12.99
C LYS A 34 11.26 0.44 12.43
N ILE A 35 10.85 0.44 11.16
CA ILE A 35 10.44 -0.79 10.44
C ILE A 35 11.63 -1.75 10.34
N LEU A 36 12.82 -1.25 9.97
CA LEU A 36 14.02 -2.06 9.87
C LEU A 36 14.38 -2.75 11.19
N ASN A 37 14.28 -2.04 12.31
CA ASN A 37 14.53 -2.62 13.64
C ASN A 37 13.53 -3.72 13.99
N ARG A 38 12.25 -3.56 13.64
CA ARG A 38 11.23 -4.59 13.85
C ARG A 38 11.44 -5.83 12.99
N LEU A 39 11.98 -5.68 11.78
CA LEU A 39 12.25 -6.79 10.86
C LEU A 39 13.54 -7.59 11.20
N GLN A 40 14.34 -7.16 12.19
CA GLN A 40 15.56 -7.86 12.63
C GLN A 40 15.25 -9.05 13.56
N THR A 41 14.51 -10.05 13.07
CA THR A 41 14.14 -11.26 13.84
C THR A 41 14.78 -12.52 13.27
N LYS A 42 15.16 -13.47 14.13
CA LYS A 42 15.89 -14.70 13.76
C LYS A 42 15.03 -15.73 12.98
N ASN A 43 13.70 -15.66 13.10
CA ASN A 43 12.74 -16.56 12.47
C ASN A 43 11.75 -15.77 11.61
N THR A 44 12.18 -15.39 10.41
CA THR A 44 11.44 -14.47 9.55
C THR A 44 11.02 -15.13 8.24
N THR A 45 10.06 -14.55 7.54
CA THR A 45 9.55 -15.04 6.24
C THR A 45 10.44 -14.54 5.09
N PRO A 46 10.39 -15.16 3.89
CA PRO A 46 11.03 -14.62 2.71
C PRO A 46 10.61 -13.17 2.38
N GLU A 47 9.34 -12.84 2.58
CA GLU A 47 8.76 -11.50 2.35
C GLU A 47 9.33 -10.45 3.30
N ALA A 48 9.49 -10.80 4.58
CA ALA A 48 10.11 -9.94 5.57
C ALA A 48 11.61 -9.71 5.28
N ILE A 49 12.35 -10.74 4.83
CA ILE A 49 13.75 -10.60 4.40
C ILE A 49 13.85 -9.69 3.19
N PHE A 50 13.01 -9.92 2.18
CA PHE A 50 12.96 -9.10 0.98
C PHE A 50 12.68 -7.64 1.32
N THR A 51 11.65 -7.40 2.13
CA THR A 51 11.26 -6.06 2.58
C THR A 51 12.38 -5.39 3.36
N GLN A 52 13.03 -6.09 4.30
CA GLN A 52 14.16 -5.55 5.05
C GLN A 52 15.31 -5.11 4.12
N ARG A 53 15.66 -5.95 3.14
CA ARG A 53 16.72 -5.62 2.16
C ARG A 53 16.36 -4.42 1.31
N LEU A 54 15.12 -4.37 0.81
CA LEU A 54 14.60 -3.24 0.03
C LEU A 54 14.65 -1.94 0.85
N LEU A 55 14.06 -1.93 2.04
CA LEU A 55 14.03 -0.77 2.92
C LEU A 55 15.43 -0.31 3.31
N MET A 56 16.36 -1.23 3.57
CA MET A 56 17.75 -0.89 3.88
C MET A 56 18.45 -0.24 2.68
N ARG A 57 18.16 -0.70 1.45
CA ARG A 57 18.68 -0.09 0.23
C ARG A 57 18.13 1.33 0.05
N LEU A 58 16.82 1.53 0.20
CA LEU A 58 16.18 2.85 0.08
C LEU A 58 16.71 3.81 1.14
N TYR A 59 16.82 3.38 2.40
CA TYR A 59 17.36 4.19 3.48
C TYR A 59 18.82 4.61 3.25
N ARG A 60 19.64 3.72 2.69
CA ARG A 60 21.01 4.06 2.30
C ARG A 60 21.06 5.06 1.14
N LEU A 61 20.14 4.98 0.19
CA LEU A 61 20.04 5.95 -0.90
C LEU A 61 19.61 7.32 -0.40
N GLN A 62 18.60 7.37 0.48
CA GLN A 62 18.12 8.58 1.14
C GLN A 62 19.24 9.33 1.87
N GLN A 63 20.14 8.60 2.54
CA GLN A 63 21.28 9.19 3.26
C GLN A 63 22.39 9.70 2.33
N LYS A 64 22.52 9.15 1.12
CA LYS A 64 23.65 9.45 0.21
C LYS A 64 23.42 10.65 -0.70
N SER A 65 22.16 10.97 -1.03
CA SER A 65 21.87 12.05 -1.96
C SER A 65 20.51 12.67 -1.69
N HIS A 66 20.46 14.00 -1.82
CA HIS A 66 19.25 14.81 -1.74
C HIS A 66 18.20 14.39 -2.79
N LEU A 67 18.62 13.79 -3.92
CA LEU A 67 17.72 13.26 -4.95
C LEU A 67 16.80 12.15 -4.42
N TYR A 68 17.23 11.44 -3.37
CA TYR A 68 16.45 10.36 -2.73
C TYR A 68 15.82 10.79 -1.40
N ARG A 69 15.76 12.10 -1.10
CA ARG A 69 15.22 12.61 0.16
C ARG A 69 13.81 12.09 0.47
N HIS A 70 12.99 11.93 -0.56
CA HIS A 70 11.58 11.56 -0.47
C HIS A 70 11.31 10.09 -0.83
N VAL A 71 12.34 9.24 -0.86
CA VAL A 71 12.19 7.82 -1.18
C VAL A 71 11.41 7.04 -0.12
N ASP A 72 11.09 7.65 1.01
CA ASP A 72 10.22 7.13 2.06
C ASP A 72 8.73 7.42 1.82
N MET A 73 8.39 8.21 0.80
CA MET A 73 7.01 8.62 0.50
C MET A 73 6.12 7.46 0.03
N PHE A 74 6.71 6.39 -0.55
CA PHE A 74 5.97 5.16 -0.89
C PHE A 74 5.35 4.48 0.34
N LEU A 75 5.84 4.76 1.56
CA LEU A 75 5.21 4.27 2.79
C LEU A 75 3.77 4.79 2.94
N GLY A 76 3.41 5.87 2.24
CA GLY A 76 2.04 6.34 2.13
C GLY A 76 1.09 5.32 1.47
N GLU A 77 1.57 4.50 0.54
CA GLU A 77 0.79 3.42 -0.08
C GLU A 77 0.50 2.30 0.93
N ILE A 78 1.51 1.97 1.73
CA ILE A 78 1.39 0.99 2.82
C ILE A 78 0.39 1.49 3.86
N LEU A 79 0.46 2.78 4.24
CA LEU A 79 -0.52 3.39 5.14
C LEU A 79 -1.94 3.25 4.57
N GLY A 80 -2.14 3.51 3.28
CA GLY A 80 -3.44 3.35 2.63
C GLY A 80 -3.99 1.93 2.75
N ALA A 81 -3.16 0.91 2.49
CA ALA A 81 -3.55 -0.48 2.65
C ALA A 81 -3.90 -0.83 4.11
N LEU A 82 -3.11 -0.35 5.07
CA LEU A 82 -3.33 -0.61 6.49
C LEU A 82 -4.60 0.08 7.02
N VAL A 83 -4.91 1.29 6.56
CA VAL A 83 -6.13 2.01 6.93
C VAL A 83 -7.38 1.22 6.52
N VAL A 84 -7.33 0.48 5.42
CA VAL A 84 -8.44 -0.34 4.93
C VAL A 84 -8.49 -1.72 5.61
N ALA A 85 -7.34 -2.35 5.82
CA ALA A 85 -7.26 -3.76 6.22
C ALA A 85 -7.04 -4.01 7.72
N SER A 86 -6.58 -3.02 8.48
CA SER A 86 -6.19 -3.21 9.90
C SER A 86 -7.36 -2.98 10.86
N ASP A 87 -7.25 -3.55 12.06
CA ASP A 87 -8.18 -3.28 13.15
C ASP A 87 -8.18 -1.77 13.50
N PRO A 88 -9.33 -1.08 13.39
CA PRO A 88 -9.43 0.34 13.70
C PRO A 88 -9.09 0.66 15.16
N ASN A 89 -9.22 -0.28 16.09
CA ASN A 89 -8.85 -0.07 17.50
C ASN A 89 -7.33 0.04 17.71
N ILE A 90 -6.53 -0.54 16.82
CA ILE A 90 -5.08 -0.55 16.90
C ILE A 90 -4.49 0.66 16.17
N LEU A 91 -4.93 0.88 14.92
CA LEU A 91 -4.44 2.00 14.10
C LEU A 91 -5.07 3.34 14.50
N LYS A 92 -6.27 3.31 15.11
CA LYS A 92 -7.04 4.48 15.56
C LYS A 92 -7.16 5.57 14.50
N PRO A 93 -7.58 5.26 13.25
CA PRO A 93 -7.70 6.27 12.22
C PRO A 93 -8.90 7.19 12.52
N THR A 94 -8.69 8.49 12.44
CA THR A 94 -9.77 9.49 12.49
C THR A 94 -9.98 10.09 11.11
N PHE A 95 -11.24 10.37 10.78
CA PHE A 95 -11.61 10.87 9.48
C PHE A 95 -12.56 12.04 9.59
N GLU A 96 -12.49 12.94 8.61
CA GLU A 96 -13.50 13.96 8.38
C GLU A 96 -14.00 13.85 6.94
N ILE A 97 -15.23 14.32 6.72
CA ILE A 97 -15.80 14.43 5.39
C ILE A 97 -15.47 15.83 4.87
N GLU A 98 -14.78 15.90 3.74
CA GLU A 98 -14.47 17.15 3.05
C GLU A 98 -15.02 17.13 1.62
N HIS A 99 -15.48 18.28 1.15
CA HIS A 99 -15.92 18.45 -0.23
C HIS A 99 -14.73 18.93 -1.05
N LEU A 100 -14.15 18.05 -1.87
CA LEU A 100 -12.88 18.27 -2.54
C LEU A 100 -13.01 18.22 -4.07
N MET A 101 -12.20 19.02 -4.74
CA MET A 101 -12.06 19.04 -6.19
C MET A 101 -10.58 18.92 -6.58
N VAL A 102 -10.33 18.30 -7.73
CA VAL A 102 -9.00 18.27 -8.38
C VAL A 102 -9.00 19.24 -9.55
N TYR A 103 -8.02 20.14 -9.61
CA TYR A 103 -7.80 20.96 -10.79
C TYR A 103 -7.22 20.10 -11.93
N ALA A 104 -7.89 20.15 -13.08
CA ALA A 104 -7.46 19.47 -14.31
C ALA A 104 -8.05 20.24 -15.51
N GLN A 105 -7.51 21.42 -15.78
CA GLN A 105 -7.96 22.33 -16.84
C GLN A 105 -6.96 22.43 -18.00
N GLY A 106 -5.88 21.65 -17.98
CA GLY A 106 -4.79 21.75 -18.95
C GLY A 106 -3.77 22.83 -18.60
N ASN A 107 -3.78 23.34 -17.37
CA ASN A 107 -2.82 24.32 -16.89
C ASN A 107 -1.77 23.65 -16.00
N ILE A 108 -0.55 23.52 -16.52
CA ILE A 108 0.57 22.85 -15.85
C ILE A 108 0.85 23.40 -14.44
N SER A 109 0.57 24.67 -14.18
CA SER A 109 0.87 25.30 -12.88
C SER A 109 -0.03 24.80 -11.74
N ASN A 110 -1.27 24.40 -12.05
CA ASN A 110 -2.30 24.13 -11.03
C ASN A 110 -2.89 22.72 -11.18
N ASP A 111 -2.71 22.08 -12.33
CA ASP A 111 -3.25 20.75 -12.58
C ASP A 111 -2.67 19.72 -11.58
N GLY A 112 -3.57 18.97 -10.95
CA GLY A 112 -3.27 17.99 -9.92
C GLY A 112 -3.36 18.53 -8.49
N GLU A 113 -3.63 19.82 -8.31
CA GLU A 113 -3.95 20.40 -6.99
C GLU A 113 -5.32 19.92 -6.50
N ILE A 114 -5.40 19.62 -5.20
CA ILE A 114 -6.66 19.30 -4.52
C ILE A 114 -7.07 20.52 -3.70
N ILE A 115 -8.27 21.05 -3.95
CA ILE A 115 -8.83 22.17 -3.21
C ILE A 115 -10.17 21.80 -2.57
N ILE A 116 -10.53 22.57 -1.54
CA ILE A 116 -11.86 22.49 -0.94
C ILE A 116 -12.86 23.20 -1.86
N ASP A 117 -13.94 22.51 -2.20
CA ASP A 117 -15.05 23.05 -2.99
C ASP A 117 -16.35 22.83 -2.22
N THR A 118 -16.79 23.86 -1.50
CA THR A 118 -18.01 23.83 -0.70
C THR A 118 -19.29 23.71 -1.52
N ASN A 119 -19.22 23.90 -2.84
CA ASN A 119 -20.36 23.73 -3.73
C ASN A 119 -20.57 22.26 -4.14
N LYS A 120 -19.58 21.39 -3.92
CA LYS A 120 -19.73 19.96 -4.20
C LYS A 120 -20.64 19.32 -3.16
N THR A 121 -21.53 18.47 -3.65
CA THR A 121 -22.45 17.67 -2.82
C THR A 121 -21.80 16.37 -2.33
N LYS A 122 -20.80 15.87 -3.06
CA LYS A 122 -20.08 14.65 -2.70
C LYS A 122 -19.00 14.96 -1.67
N GLY A 123 -19.19 14.39 -0.48
CA GLY A 123 -18.16 14.34 0.56
C GLY A 123 -17.14 13.23 0.30
N ILE A 124 -15.87 13.52 0.54
CA ILE A 124 -14.76 12.57 0.50
C ILE A 124 -14.26 12.35 1.93
N LYS A 125 -14.06 11.09 2.31
CA LYS A 125 -13.54 10.73 3.62
C LYS A 125 -12.04 10.99 3.63
N VAL A 126 -11.56 11.92 4.44
CA VAL A 126 -10.14 12.31 4.52
C VAL A 126 -9.55 11.84 5.84
N LEU A 127 -8.43 11.11 5.79
CA LEU A 127 -7.70 10.72 7.00
C LEU A 127 -7.08 11.96 7.68
N LYS A 128 -7.37 12.14 8.97
CA LYS A 128 -6.90 13.29 9.77
C LYS A 128 -5.87 12.93 10.81
N ASP A 129 -6.00 11.75 11.39
CA ASP A 129 -5.02 11.23 12.32
C ASP A 129 -5.04 9.70 12.40
N PHE A 130 -3.98 9.14 12.97
CA PHE A 130 -3.82 7.72 13.25
C PHE A 130 -2.64 7.54 14.21
N ASN A 131 -2.48 6.34 14.77
CA ASN A 131 -1.29 6.00 15.55
C ASN A 131 -0.13 5.59 14.62
N PRO A 132 0.92 6.43 14.43
CA PRO A 132 2.03 6.10 13.56
C PRO A 132 2.87 4.95 14.11
N VAL A 133 2.87 4.72 15.43
CA VAL A 133 3.59 3.60 16.06
C VAL A 133 2.96 2.28 15.66
N SER A 134 1.64 2.19 15.79
CA SER A 134 0.88 1.01 15.37
C SER A 134 1.09 0.71 13.89
N CYS A 135 1.22 1.72 13.03
CA CYS A 135 1.36 1.52 11.59
C CYS A 135 2.56 0.64 11.22
N TYR A 136 3.76 0.95 11.71
CA TYR A 136 4.94 0.14 11.40
C TYR A 136 4.96 -1.18 12.16
N ASP A 137 4.36 -1.24 13.35
CA ASP A 137 4.25 -2.47 14.13
C ASP A 137 3.33 -3.49 13.44
N ILE A 138 2.17 -3.08 12.94
CA ILE A 138 1.25 -3.93 12.18
C ILE A 138 1.93 -4.39 10.89
N PHE A 139 2.56 -3.47 10.14
CA PHE A 139 3.23 -3.80 8.89
C PHE A 139 4.31 -4.87 9.07
N ALA A 140 5.22 -4.67 10.04
CA ALA A 140 6.29 -5.62 10.30
C ALA A 140 5.75 -6.96 10.84
N SER A 141 4.74 -6.93 11.71
CA SER A 141 4.14 -8.14 12.28
C SER A 141 3.48 -9.00 11.21
N ASN A 142 2.73 -8.40 10.29
CA ASN A 142 2.11 -9.12 9.16
C ASN A 142 3.15 -9.81 8.28
N LEU A 143 4.29 -9.14 8.03
CA LEU A 143 5.37 -9.74 7.24
C LEU A 143 6.05 -10.90 7.96
N ILE A 144 6.19 -10.86 9.29
CA ILE A 144 6.86 -11.90 10.07
C ILE A 144 5.94 -13.12 10.31
N GLU A 145 4.61 -12.93 10.25
CA GLU A 145 3.62 -13.97 10.48
C GLU A 145 3.67 -15.06 9.39
N ARG A 146 4.18 -16.24 9.75
CA ARG A 146 4.34 -17.35 8.81
C ARG A 146 3.03 -17.85 8.21
N LYS A 147 1.90 -17.71 8.93
CA LYS A 147 0.58 -18.08 8.40
C LYS A 147 0.17 -17.23 7.19
N GLN A 148 0.76 -16.06 7.02
CA GLN A 148 0.50 -15.14 5.91
C GLN A 148 1.56 -15.21 4.80
N SER A 149 2.62 -16.02 4.99
CA SER A 149 3.68 -16.17 3.98
C SER A 149 3.16 -16.95 2.79
N ALA A 150 3.56 -16.54 1.59
CA ALA A 150 3.21 -17.23 0.37
C ALA A 150 3.81 -18.64 0.39
N VAL A 151 2.94 -19.65 0.39
CA VAL A 151 3.36 -21.03 0.19
C VAL A 151 3.44 -21.26 -1.31
N ILE A 152 4.59 -21.73 -1.80
CA ILE A 152 4.66 -22.30 -3.15
C ILE A 152 3.76 -23.53 -3.11
N GLY A 153 2.54 -23.42 -3.64
CA GLY A 153 1.71 -24.57 -3.93
C GLY A 153 2.55 -25.47 -4.83
N SER A 154 2.82 -26.71 -4.39
CA SER A 154 3.56 -27.63 -5.22
C SER A 154 2.84 -27.73 -6.55
N LEU A 155 3.46 -27.25 -7.62
CA LEU A 155 3.15 -27.67 -8.97
C LEU A 155 3.57 -29.13 -9.08
N THR A 156 2.86 -30.01 -8.37
CA THR A 156 2.72 -31.40 -8.81
C THR A 156 1.88 -31.32 -10.07
N SER A 157 2.56 -30.96 -11.15
CA SER A 157 2.16 -31.29 -12.50
C SER A 157 1.66 -32.72 -12.42
N LYS A 158 0.34 -32.93 -12.52
CA LYS A 158 -0.20 -34.27 -12.70
C LYS A 158 0.47 -34.79 -13.97
N LYS A 159 1.56 -35.53 -13.81
CA LYS A 159 2.04 -36.49 -14.81
C LYS A 159 0.98 -37.58 -14.86
N ASN A 160 -0.15 -37.26 -15.47
CA ASN A 160 -1.00 -38.25 -16.10
C ASN A 160 -0.20 -38.75 -17.31
N PHE A 161 0.74 -39.67 -17.06
CA PHE A 161 1.13 -40.62 -18.09
C PHE A 161 -0.15 -41.37 -18.44
N GLY A 162 -0.74 -40.99 -19.57
CA GLY A 162 -1.79 -41.76 -20.20
C GLY A 162 -1.24 -43.14 -20.52
N VAL A 163 -1.51 -44.11 -19.65
CA VAL A 163 -1.52 -45.50 -20.05
C VAL A 163 -2.81 -45.68 -20.83
N HIS A 164 -2.69 -45.59 -22.16
CA HIS A 164 -3.73 -46.04 -23.08
C HIS A 164 -4.09 -47.49 -22.73
N ARG A 165 -5.34 -47.71 -22.29
CA ARG A 165 -6.00 -49.01 -22.45
C ARG A 165 -6.06 -49.32 -23.94
N LYS A 166 -5.44 -50.42 -24.36
CA LYS A 166 -5.91 -51.28 -25.46
C LYS A 166 -5.44 -52.71 -25.22
N ASN A 167 -6.22 -53.63 -25.79
CA ASN A 167 -6.17 -55.09 -25.79
C ASN A 167 -7.11 -55.68 -24.74
N GLU A 168 -8.41 -55.76 -25.03
CA GLU A 168 -9.11 -56.71 -25.93
C GLU A 168 -9.27 -58.11 -25.32
N LEU A 169 -10.51 -58.58 -25.41
CA LEU A 169 -11.08 -59.87 -25.03
C LEU A 169 -10.46 -61.04 -25.82
N VAL A 170 -10.92 -62.26 -25.48
CA VAL A 170 -10.68 -63.60 -26.07
C VAL A 170 -9.58 -64.36 -25.28
N THR A 171 -9.84 -65.44 -24.54
CA THR A 171 -10.86 -66.51 -24.61
C THR A 171 -11.15 -67.03 -23.22
#